data_AF-A0A0M3JE32-F1
#
_entry.id   AF-A0A0M3JE32-F1
#
_cell.length_a   1.000
_cell.length_b   1.000
_cell.length_c   1.000
_cell.angle_alpha   90.00
_cell.angle_beta   90.00
_cell.angle_gamma   90.00
#
_symmetry.space_group_name_H-M   'P 1'
#
loop_
_entity.id
_entity.type
_entity.pdbx_description
1 polymer ?
#
loop_
_entity_poly.entity_id
_entity_poly.type
_entity_poly.pdbx_seq_one_letter_code
_entity_poly.pdbx_strand_id
1 'polypeptide(L)' 'LLIHFTQRANKRSLQTLQTAEVSPRLLQFSHSHIPIPGQESKDFSDVVMIERVSKQSIVLPTKTRPKKVVLIGSDGVE' A
#
# COMPACT_ATOMS: atom_id res chain seq x y z
N LEU A 1 16.63 -32.54 0.97
CA LEU A 1 16.13 -31.88 -0.26
C LEU A 1 14.73 -31.29 -0.06
N LEU A 2 13.72 -32.12 0.26
CA LEU A 2 12.32 -31.71 0.51
C LEU A 2 12.16 -30.60 1.56
N ILE A 3 12.88 -30.70 2.68
CA ILE A 3 12.85 -29.71 3.78
C ILE A 3 13.36 -28.33 3.33
N HIS A 4 14.37 -28.29 2.45
CA HIS A 4 14.87 -27.03 1.89
C HIS A 4 13.86 -26.41 0.90
N PHE A 5 13.14 -27.23 0.14
CA PHE A 5 12.09 -26.75 -0.76
C PHE A 5 10.88 -26.22 0.01
N THR A 6 10.45 -26.90 1.07
CA THR A 6 9.33 -26.43 1.91
C THR A 6 9.68 -25.15 2.66
N GLN A 7 10.89 -25.01 3.18
CA GLN A 7 11.36 -23.75 3.79
C GLN A 7 11.37 -22.57 2.80
N ARG A 8 11.79 -22.80 1.55
CA ARG A 8 11.81 -21.75 0.51
C ARG A 8 10.41 -21.37 0.03
N ALA A 9 9.49 -22.34 -0.05
CA ALA A 9 8.08 -22.10 -0.35
C ALA A 9 7.38 -21.30 0.76
N ASN A 10 7.66 -21.61 2.03
CA ASN A 10 7.13 -20.89 3.19
C ASN A 10 7.67 -19.46 3.35
N LYS A 11 8.85 -19.14 2.79
CA LYS A 11 9.38 -17.76 2.71
C LYS A 11 8.63 -16.86 1.72
N ARG A 12 7.68 -17.39 0.94
CA ARG A 12 6.71 -16.58 0.17
C ARG A 12 5.54 -16.10 1.04
N SER A 13 5.75 -15.91 2.34
CA SER A 13 4.81 -15.16 3.17
C SER A 13 4.73 -13.71 2.68
N LEU A 14 3.59 -13.06 2.91
CA LEU A 14 3.45 -11.62 2.67
C LEU A 14 4.59 -10.90 3.38
N GLN A 15 5.47 -10.26 2.61
CA GLN A 15 6.58 -9.50 3.18
C GLN A 15 6.07 -8.08 3.44
N THR A 16 6.11 -7.64 4.69
CA THR A 16 5.80 -6.26 5.06
C THR A 16 7.06 -5.40 4.93
N LEU A 17 6.91 -4.21 4.36
CA LEU A 17 7.95 -3.18 4.30
C LEU A 17 7.47 -1.96 5.06
N GLN A 18 8.36 -1.34 5.84
CA GLN A 18 8.08 -0.03 6.42
C GLN A 18 8.21 1.03 5.33
N THR A 19 7.13 1.77 5.07
CA THR A 19 7.14 2.83 4.04
C THR A 19 8.19 3.88 4.36
N ALA A 20 8.46 4.14 5.65
CA ALA A 20 9.54 5.02 6.12
C ALA A 20 10.92 4.65 5.55
N GLU A 21 11.21 3.35 5.48
CA GLU A 21 12.52 2.83 5.06
C GLU A 21 12.65 2.79 3.53
N VAL A 22 11.54 2.57 2.82
CA VAL A 22 11.53 2.46 1.35
C VAL A 22 11.36 3.82 0.68
N SER A 23 10.51 4.69 1.25
CA SER A 23 10.22 6.02 0.73
C SER A 23 9.78 6.97 1.85
N PRO A 24 10.72 7.68 2.49
CA PRO A 24 10.41 8.71 3.48
C PRO A 24 9.48 9.80 2.95
N ARG A 25 9.58 10.12 1.66
CA ARG A 25 8.73 11.12 0.99
C ARG A 25 7.27 10.69 0.94
N LEU A 26 7.00 9.42 0.64
CA LEU A 26 5.62 8.91 0.65
C LEU A 26 5.05 8.87 2.07
N LEU A 27 5.87 8.65 3.10
CA LEU A 27 5.41 8.70 4.48
C LEU A 27 5.07 10.13 4.94
N GLN A 28 5.85 11.12 4.49
CA GLN A 28 5.60 12.54 4.80
C GLN A 28 4.42 13.12 4.01
N PHE A 29 3.99 12.44 2.95
CA PHE A 29 2.84 12.83 2.16
C PHE A 29 1.56 12.77 3.02
N SER A 30 0.98 13.93 3.30
CA SER A 30 -0.23 14.06 4.10
C SER A 30 -1.08 15.26 3.67
N HIS A 31 -2.37 15.22 4.00
CA HIS A 31 -3.36 16.28 3.76
C HIS A 31 -3.29 16.88 2.34
N SER A 32 -3.30 16.02 1.33
CA SER A 32 -3.15 16.48 -0.05
C SER A 32 -4.50 16.90 -0.64
N HIS A 33 -4.49 17.86 -1.56
CA HIS A 33 -5.65 18.19 -2.39
C HIS A 33 -5.78 17.26 -3.61
N ILE A 34 -5.22 16.05 -3.52
CA ILE A 34 -5.25 15.05 -4.59
C ILE A 34 -6.37 14.06 -4.25
N PRO A 35 -7.35 13.84 -5.14
CA PRO A 35 -8.40 12.86 -4.90
C PRO A 35 -7.84 11.44 -4.88
N ILE A 36 -8.45 10.56 -4.08
CA ILE A 36 -8.17 9.13 -4.13
C ILE A 36 -8.45 8.61 -5.55
N PRO A 37 -7.54 7.83 -6.17
CA PRO A 37 -7.75 7.27 -7.49
C PRO A 37 -8.99 6.36 -7.57
N GLY A 38 -9.66 6.29 -8.72
CA GLY A 38 -10.84 5.43 -8.91
C GLY A 38 -12.16 6.07 -8.47
N GLN A 39 -12.22 7.40 -8.37
CA GLN A 39 -13.42 8.16 -7.99
C GLN A 39 -13.98 9.01 -9.16
N GLU A 40 -13.66 8.64 -10.40
CA GLU A 40 -14.01 9.44 -11.59
C GLU A 40 -15.53 9.51 -11.84
N SER A 41 -16.29 8.56 -11.30
CA SER A 41 -17.74 8.50 -11.38
C SER A 41 -18.47 9.16 -10.20
N LYS A 42 -17.76 9.64 -9.18
CA LYS A 42 -18.40 10.29 -8.03
C LYS A 42 -18.70 11.75 -8.34
N ASP A 43 -19.78 12.25 -7.74
CA ASP A 43 -20.04 13.68 -7.71
C ASP A 43 -18.94 14.40 -6.93
N PHE A 44 -18.64 15.64 -7.34
CA PHE A 44 -17.55 16.42 -6.76
C PHE A 44 -17.68 16.62 -5.24
N SER A 45 -18.91 16.67 -4.71
CA SER A 45 -19.18 16.79 -3.27
C SER A 45 -18.73 15.57 -2.46
N ASP A 46 -18.63 14.41 -3.10
CA ASP A 46 -18.44 13.12 -2.44
C ASP A 46 -17.01 12.57 -2.66
N VAL A 47 -16.17 13.36 -3.32
CA VAL A 47 -14.77 13.02 -3.60
C VAL A 47 -13.97 13.05 -2.31
N VAL A 48 -13.31 11.93 -2.02
CA VAL A 48 -12.43 11.78 -0.87
C VAL A 48 -11.00 12.07 -1.30
N MET A 49 -10.30 12.91 -0.52
CA MET A 49 -8.92 13.30 -0.79
C MET A 49 -7.94 12.35 -0.12
N ILE A 50 -6.71 12.24 -0.64
CA ILE A 50 -5.67 11.45 0.01
C ILE A 50 -5.18 12.20 1.25
N GLU A 51 -5.45 11.63 2.41
CA GLU A 51 -5.04 12.13 3.72
C GLU A 51 -3.61 11.72 4.06
N ARG A 52 -3.21 10.48 3.77
CA ARG A 52 -1.83 9.99 3.98
C ARG A 52 -1.62 8.62 3.33
N VAL A 53 -0.37 8.18 3.24
CA VAL A 53 -0.02 6.80 2.87
C VAL A 53 0.09 5.92 4.13
N SER A 54 -0.24 4.63 4.02
CA SER A 54 -0.03 3.69 5.11
C SER A 54 1.46 3.54 5.47
N LYS A 55 1.73 3.38 6.77
CA LYS A 55 3.09 3.18 7.30
C LYS A 55 3.71 1.87 6.80
N GLN A 56 2.88 0.94 6.36
CA GLN A 56 3.30 -0.37 5.88
C GLN A 56 2.82 -0.58 4.45
N SER A 57 3.68 -1.20 3.64
CA SER A 57 3.32 -1.73 2.33
C SER A 57 3.60 -3.23 2.29
N ILE A 58 2.79 -3.96 1.54
CA ILE A 58 2.88 -5.41 1.48
C ILE A 58 3.42 -5.83 0.11
N VAL A 59 4.43 -6.69 0.10
CA VAL A 59 4.88 -7.33 -1.13
C VAL A 59 4.02 -8.57 -1.35
N LEU A 60 3.27 -8.58 -2.46
CA LEU A 60 2.43 -9.72 -2.78
C LEU A 60 3.31 -10.92 -3.21
N PRO A 61 3.00 -12.15 -2.78
CA PRO A 61 3.84 -13.33 -3.01
C PRO A 61 3.65 -13.93 -4.42
N THR A 62 3.68 -13.08 -5.44
CA THR A 62 3.58 -13.48 -6.85
C THR A 62 4.97 -13.43 -7.52
N LYS A 63 5.06 -13.91 -8.78
CA LYS A 63 6.33 -13.87 -9.55
C LYS A 63 6.85 -12.44 -9.71
N THR A 64 5.97 -11.47 -9.95
CA THR A 64 6.33 -10.06 -10.17
C THR A 64 6.47 -9.26 -8.87
N ARG A 65 6.08 -9.82 -7.72
CA ARG A 65 6.23 -9.22 -6.38
C ARG A 65 5.78 -7.75 -6.29
N PRO A 66 4.58 -7.38 -6.78
CA PRO A 66 4.11 -6.00 -6.74
C PRO A 66 3.94 -5.54 -5.28
N LYS A 67 4.13 -4.23 -5.07
CA LYS A 67 3.90 -3.59 -3.76
C LYS A 67 2.43 -3.16 -3.68
N LYS A 68 1.70 -3.70 -2.71
CA LYS A 68 0.41 -3.18 -2.30
C LYS A 68 0.65 -2.02 -1.33
N VAL A 69 0.46 -0.80 -1.83
CA VAL A 69 0.45 0.43 -1.05
C VAL A 69 -1.00 0.79 -0.76
N VAL A 70 -1.28 1.28 0.44
CA VAL A 70 -2.62 1.70 0.88
C VAL A 70 -2.61 3.20 1.09
N LEU A 71 -3.61 3.87 0.54
CA LEU A 71 -3.84 5.31 0.71
C LEU A 71 -5.00 5.47 1.68
N ILE A 72 -4.84 6.33 2.68
CA ILE A 72 -5.90 6.66 3.61
C ILE A 72 -6.60 7.90 3.10
N GLY A 73 -7.92 7.85 3.02
CA GLY A 73 -8.78 8.96 2.63
C GLY A 73 -8.99 9.98 3.76
N SER A 74 -9.44 11.18 3.39
CA SER A 74 -9.84 12.24 4.34
C SER A 74 -11.05 11.86 5.20
N ASP A 75 -11.78 10.82 4.81
CA ASP A 75 -12.83 10.15 5.58
C ASP A 75 -12.29 9.15 6.62
N GLY A 76 -10.97 8.92 6.63
CA GLY A 76 -10.29 7.97 7.51
C GLY A 76 -10.28 6.53 7.01
N VAL A 77 -10.79 6.25 5.82
CA VAL A 77 -10.90 4.89 5.25
C VAL A 77 -9.63 4.52 4.48
N GLU A 78 -9.23 3.24 4.56
CA GLU A 78 -8.08 2.62 3.84
C GLU A 78 -8.46 2.09 2.44
#